data_AF-A0A848M2W1-F1
#
_entry.id   AF-A0A848M2W1-F1
#
_cell.length_a   1.000
_cell.length_b   1.000
_cell.length_c   1.000
_cell.angle_alpha   90.00
_cell.angle_beta   90.00
_cell.angle_gamma   90.00
#
_symmetry.space_group_name_H-M   'P 1'
#
loop_
_entity.id
_entity.type
_entity.pdbx_description
1 polymer ?
#
loop_
_entity_poly.entity_id
_entity_poly.type
_entity_poly.pdbx_seq_one_letter_code
_entity_poly.pdbx_strand_id
1 'polypeptide(L)'
;KDEGRQGYGAWYPYHHEHHHLVPQGAVHEYLIGRDEKAERRLKLVLAAKWNINRGDNLVLLPKEVFVAEIVGLPAHCPWGLREHPEYSASMRYVLSKAKKALDAAMAGKGDCQKAVMKLRQTLEAASELVLDEIKKMKPGQSLSAVDVGSRK
;
A
#
# COMPACT_ATOMS: atom_id res chain seq x y z
N LYS A 1 23.41 1.24 -31.08
CA LYS A 1 21.94 1.04 -31.10
C LYS A 1 21.57 0.48 -29.73
N ASP A 2 21.19 1.34 -28.80
CA ASP A 2 20.69 0.93 -27.49
C ASP A 2 19.17 1.04 -27.52
N GLU A 3 18.54 -0.12 -27.68
CA GLU A 3 17.10 -0.30 -27.72
C GLU A 3 16.63 -0.67 -26.31
N GLY A 4 16.01 0.28 -25.62
CA GLY A 4 15.45 0.01 -24.30
C GLY A 4 14.95 1.27 -23.64
N ARG A 5 13.85 1.83 -24.17
CA ARG A 5 13.18 3.05 -23.72
C ARG A 5 13.03 3.10 -22.19
N GLN A 6 13.99 3.69 -21.49
CA GLN A 6 13.76 4.31 -20.20
C GLN A 6 13.30 5.73 -20.51
N GLY A 7 12.07 6.08 -20.11
CA GLY A 7 11.52 7.40 -20.37
C GLY A 7 12.43 8.50 -19.84
N TYR A 8 12.19 9.75 -20.25
CA TYR A 8 12.97 10.93 -19.87
C TYR A 8 13.21 11.11 -18.34
N GLY A 9 12.50 10.37 -17.48
CA GLY A 9 12.78 10.26 -16.06
C GLY A 9 14.14 9.65 -15.69
N ALA A 10 14.82 8.94 -16.61
CA ALA A 10 16.19 8.43 -16.38
C ALA A 10 17.28 9.53 -16.48
N TRP A 11 16.95 10.68 -17.04
CA TRP A 11 17.88 11.82 -17.26
C TRP A 11 17.49 13.09 -16.50
N TYR A 12 16.49 12.99 -15.61
CA TYR A 12 16.15 14.06 -14.68
C TYR A 12 17.11 13.98 -13.47
N PRO A 13 17.62 15.11 -12.92
CA PRO A 13 18.66 15.06 -11.90
C PRO A 13 18.25 14.41 -10.56
N TYR A 14 16.97 14.05 -10.38
CA TYR A 14 16.41 13.51 -9.15
C TYR A 14 15.42 12.37 -9.43
N HIS A 15 15.63 11.20 -8.81
CA HIS A 15 14.75 10.04 -8.95
C HIS A 15 13.72 10.06 -7.82
N HIS A 16 12.45 10.12 -8.19
CA HIS A 16 11.33 9.99 -7.26
C HIS A 16 10.44 8.84 -7.70
N GLU A 17 9.86 8.13 -6.73
CA GLU A 17 8.88 7.09 -6.99
C GLU A 17 7.52 7.54 -6.43
N HIS A 18 6.47 7.31 -7.23
CA HIS A 18 5.10 7.38 -6.72
C HIS A 18 4.85 6.08 -5.97
N HIS A 19 4.71 6.17 -4.65
CA HIS A 19 4.59 5.00 -3.80
C HIS A 19 3.14 4.83 -3.34
N HIS A 20 2.56 3.66 -3.61
CA HIS A 20 1.26 3.31 -3.06
C HIS A 20 1.41 2.89 -1.59
N LEU A 21 0.72 3.57 -0.68
CA LEU A 21 0.77 3.25 0.76
C LEU A 21 0.13 1.90 1.09
N VAL A 22 -0.89 1.51 0.33
CA VAL A 22 -1.40 0.14 0.23
C VAL A 22 -0.98 -0.37 -1.16
N PRO A 23 0.08 -1.20 -1.26
CA PRO A 23 0.70 -1.53 -2.54
C PRO A 23 -0.19 -2.45 -3.37
N GLN A 24 -0.21 -2.24 -4.68
CA GLN A 24 -0.96 -3.10 -5.61
C GLN A 24 -0.56 -4.57 -5.46
N GLY A 25 0.74 -4.86 -5.38
CA GLY A 25 1.25 -6.23 -5.18
C GLY A 25 0.68 -6.88 -3.92
N ALA A 26 0.66 -6.15 -2.80
CA ALA A 26 0.12 -6.62 -1.54
C ALA A 26 -1.40 -6.89 -1.62
N VAL A 27 -2.16 -6.02 -2.29
CA VAL A 27 -3.60 -6.23 -2.55
C VAL A 27 -3.83 -7.51 -3.34
N HIS A 28 -3.07 -7.72 -4.42
CA HIS A 28 -3.18 -8.93 -5.23
C HIS A 28 -2.82 -10.18 -4.44
N GLU A 29 -1.75 -10.14 -3.64
CA GLU A 29 -1.26 -11.31 -2.91
C GLU A 29 -2.12 -11.67 -1.69
N TYR A 30 -2.44 -10.68 -0.85
CA TYR A 30 -3.00 -10.90 0.47
C TYR A 30 -4.52 -10.69 0.56
N LEU A 31 -5.10 -9.88 -0.33
CA LEU A 31 -6.54 -9.62 -0.36
C LEU A 31 -7.25 -10.43 -1.45
N ILE A 32 -6.81 -10.31 -2.70
CA ILE A 32 -7.45 -10.99 -3.84
C ILE A 32 -7.05 -12.47 -3.87
N GLY A 33 -5.76 -12.76 -3.74
CA GLY A 33 -5.20 -14.10 -3.83
C GLY A 33 -5.17 -14.67 -5.26
N ARG A 34 -4.78 -15.94 -5.37
CA ARG A 34 -4.70 -16.70 -6.64
C ARG A 34 -5.52 -17.99 -6.61
N ASP A 35 -6.52 -18.04 -5.73
CA ASP A 35 -7.39 -19.21 -5.53
C ASP A 35 -8.71 -19.06 -6.33
N GLU A 36 -9.58 -20.07 -6.26
CA GLU A 36 -10.86 -20.11 -6.99
C GLU A 36 -11.84 -18.98 -6.63
N LYS A 37 -11.60 -18.28 -5.51
CA LYS A 37 -12.44 -17.16 -5.05
C LYS A 37 -11.90 -15.81 -5.51
N ALA A 38 -10.71 -15.75 -6.12
CA ALA A 38 -10.03 -14.51 -6.49
C ALA A 38 -10.91 -13.57 -7.33
N GLU A 39 -11.59 -14.09 -8.35
CA GLU A 39 -12.47 -13.29 -9.21
C GLU A 39 -13.64 -12.67 -8.42
N ARG A 40 -14.24 -13.46 -7.51
CA ARG A 40 -15.35 -12.98 -6.68
C ARG A 40 -14.87 -11.93 -5.68
N ARG A 41 -13.68 -12.12 -5.08
CA ARG A 41 -13.07 -11.09 -4.22
C ARG A 41 -12.78 -9.81 -4.99
N LEU A 42 -12.23 -9.90 -6.20
CA LEU A 42 -11.98 -8.73 -7.05
C LEU A 42 -13.27 -7.97 -7.33
N LYS A 43 -14.37 -8.65 -7.66
CA LYS A 43 -15.69 -8.03 -7.83
C LYS A 43 -16.16 -7.29 -6.57
N LEU A 44 -15.94 -7.84 -5.38
CA LEU A 44 -16.28 -7.17 -4.12
C LEU A 44 -15.39 -5.96 -3.82
N VAL A 45 -14.09 -6.04 -4.15
CA VAL A 45 -13.15 -4.90 -4.05
C VAL A 45 -13.62 -3.76 -4.97
N LEU A 46 -13.99 -4.08 -6.21
CA LEU A 46 -14.54 -3.08 -7.15
C LEU A 46 -15.88 -2.52 -6.67
N ALA A 47 -16.75 -3.36 -6.12
CA ALA A 47 -18.03 -2.94 -5.53
C ALA A 47 -17.85 -2.02 -4.31
N ALA A 48 -16.73 -2.15 -3.59
CA ALA A 48 -16.37 -1.25 -2.49
C ALA A 48 -16.09 0.17 -2.96
N LYS A 49 -15.91 0.40 -4.27
CA LYS A 49 -15.54 1.69 -4.87
C LYS A 49 -14.27 2.27 -4.25
N TRP A 50 -13.41 1.41 -3.71
CA TRP A 50 -12.07 1.79 -3.30
C TRP A 50 -11.19 1.92 -4.55
N ASN A 51 -10.43 3.00 -4.63
CA ASN A 51 -9.55 3.30 -5.75
C ASN A 51 -8.14 3.45 -5.21
N ILE A 52 -7.25 2.56 -5.63
CA ILE A 52 -5.84 2.53 -5.22
C ILE A 52 -5.08 3.82 -5.58
N ASN A 53 -5.56 4.57 -6.58
CA ASN A 53 -4.97 5.82 -7.04
C ASN A 53 -5.65 7.08 -6.46
N ARG A 54 -6.55 6.94 -5.47
CA ARG A 54 -7.32 8.05 -4.91
C ARG A 54 -6.90 8.36 -3.49
N GLY A 55 -6.95 9.66 -3.16
CA GLY A 55 -6.78 10.16 -1.80
C GLY A 55 -5.36 9.93 -1.29
N ASP A 56 -5.26 9.62 -0.01
CA ASP A 56 -3.99 9.52 0.72
C ASP A 56 -3.22 8.22 0.43
N ASN A 57 -3.67 7.38 -0.51
CA ASN A 57 -2.98 6.13 -0.84
C ASN A 57 -1.76 6.29 -1.75
N LEU A 58 -1.45 7.50 -2.20
CA LEU A 58 -0.29 7.80 -3.04
C LEU A 58 0.56 8.89 -2.40
N VAL A 59 1.85 8.63 -2.26
CA VAL A 59 2.83 9.59 -1.76
C VAL A 59 4.02 9.67 -2.72
N LEU A 60 4.63 10.84 -2.82
CA LEU A 60 5.89 11.00 -3.52
C LEU A 60 7.02 10.85 -2.50
N LEU A 61 7.89 9.87 -2.71
CA LEU A 61 9.07 9.65 -1.88
C LEU A 61 10.33 9.73 -2.75
N PRO A 62 11.27 10.65 -2.43
CA PRO A 62 12.57 10.68 -3.07
C PRO A 62 13.35 9.40 -2.78
N LYS A 63 14.07 8.88 -3.78
CA LYS A 63 14.89 7.68 -3.62
C LYS A 63 16.27 8.01 -3.04
N GLU A 64 16.80 9.17 -3.39
CA GLU A 64 18.06 9.67 -2.85
C GLU A 64 17.84 10.38 -1.51
N VAL A 65 18.56 9.94 -0.47
CA VAL A 65 18.48 10.51 0.89
C VAL A 65 18.78 12.01 0.90
N PHE A 66 19.79 12.47 0.16
CA PHE A 66 20.13 13.89 0.11
C PHE A 66 19.02 14.73 -0.54
N VAL A 67 18.30 14.18 -1.52
CA VAL A 67 17.15 14.86 -2.14
C VAL A 67 16.02 14.95 -1.13
N ALA A 68 15.71 13.85 -0.45
CA ALA A 68 14.76 13.78 0.65
C ALA A 68 15.06 14.82 1.75
N GLU A 69 16.32 14.99 2.14
CA GLU A 69 16.73 16.02 3.09
C GLU A 69 16.48 17.45 2.57
N ILE A 70 16.86 17.73 1.31
CA ILE A 70 16.67 19.06 0.69
C ILE A 70 15.19 19.43 0.62
N VAL A 71 14.33 18.49 0.25
CA VAL A 71 12.89 18.74 0.09
C VAL A 71 12.08 18.52 1.37
N GLY A 72 12.74 18.14 2.47
CA GLY A 72 12.10 17.90 3.76
C GLY A 72 11.15 16.70 3.77
N LEU A 73 11.39 15.68 2.94
CA LEU A 73 10.58 14.47 2.85
C LEU A 73 11.33 13.23 3.37
N PRO A 74 10.62 12.18 3.79
CA PRO A 74 11.22 10.85 4.03
C PRO A 74 11.78 10.23 2.75
N ALA A 75 12.78 9.35 2.88
CA ALA A 75 13.39 8.67 1.74
C ALA A 75 12.75 7.29 1.51
N HIS A 76 12.47 6.96 0.25
CA HIS A 76 12.10 5.62 -0.19
C HIS A 76 13.30 4.69 -0.05
N CYS A 77 13.18 3.58 0.71
CA CYS A 77 14.18 2.52 0.95
C CYS A 77 15.67 2.94 0.80
N PRO A 78 16.49 2.97 1.88
CA PRO A 78 17.91 3.30 1.75
C PRO A 78 18.61 2.32 0.81
N TRP A 79 19.67 2.78 0.14
CA TRP A 79 20.47 1.97 -0.79
C TRP A 79 20.78 0.56 -0.23
N GLY A 80 20.29 -0.47 -0.93
CA GLY A 80 20.52 -1.88 -0.59
C GLY A 80 19.35 -2.60 0.09
N LEU A 81 18.36 -1.88 0.62
CA LEU A 81 17.11 -2.48 1.13
C LEU A 81 16.06 -2.46 0.02
N ARG A 82 15.61 -3.64 -0.42
CA ARG A 82 14.56 -3.77 -1.44
C ARG A 82 13.15 -3.75 -0.86
N GLU A 83 13.01 -3.97 0.44
CA GLU A 83 11.73 -4.15 1.12
C GLU A 83 11.78 -3.57 2.54
N HIS A 84 10.61 -3.20 3.06
CA HIS A 84 10.40 -2.85 4.47
C HIS A 84 9.71 -4.04 5.17
N PRO A 85 10.44 -4.98 5.79
CA PRO A 85 9.85 -6.24 6.27
C PRO A 85 8.70 -6.02 7.26
N GLU A 86 8.86 -5.03 8.13
CA GLU A 86 7.88 -4.69 9.17
C GLU A 86 6.61 -4.08 8.58
N TYR A 87 6.75 -3.13 7.65
CA TYR A 87 5.63 -2.56 6.91
C TYR A 87 4.92 -3.63 6.05
N SER A 88 5.68 -4.48 5.36
CA SER A 88 5.12 -5.61 4.60
C SER A 88 4.33 -6.57 5.50
N ALA A 89 4.78 -6.80 6.73
CA ALA A 89 4.05 -7.60 7.71
C ALA A 89 2.73 -6.91 8.15
N SER A 90 2.76 -5.59 8.40
CA SER A 90 1.54 -4.80 8.67
C SER A 90 0.53 -4.89 7.52
N MET A 91 0.97 -4.69 6.27
CA MET A 91 0.10 -4.81 5.10
C MET A 91 -0.46 -6.22 4.94
N ARG A 92 0.36 -7.25 5.11
CA ARG A 92 -0.08 -8.65 5.09
C ARG A 92 -1.18 -8.89 6.13
N TYR A 93 -1.00 -8.42 7.36
CA TYR A 93 -1.97 -8.60 8.43
C TYR A 93 -3.33 -7.97 8.08
N VAL A 94 -3.34 -6.68 7.71
CA VAL A 94 -4.57 -5.93 7.39
C VAL A 94 -5.31 -6.57 6.22
N LEU A 95 -4.60 -6.83 5.13
CA LEU A 95 -5.19 -7.35 3.89
C LEU A 95 -5.68 -8.79 4.07
N SER A 96 -4.97 -9.63 4.84
CA SER A 96 -5.41 -10.99 5.17
C SER A 96 -6.66 -10.99 6.05
N LYS A 97 -6.78 -10.03 6.97
CA LYS A 97 -7.98 -9.85 7.81
C LYS A 97 -9.18 -9.43 6.96
N ALA A 98 -8.97 -8.48 6.04
CA ALA A 98 -9.99 -8.07 5.07
C ALA A 98 -10.42 -9.24 4.17
N LYS A 99 -9.47 -10.03 3.66
CA LYS A 99 -9.75 -11.25 2.88
C LYS A 99 -10.67 -12.21 3.64
N LYS A 100 -10.36 -12.51 4.91
CA LYS A 100 -11.17 -13.39 5.76
C LYS A 100 -12.60 -12.87 5.94
N ALA A 101 -12.78 -11.56 6.08
CA ALA A 101 -14.10 -10.96 6.19
C ALA A 101 -14.93 -11.09 4.90
N LEU A 102 -14.31 -10.88 3.73
CA LEU A 102 -14.95 -11.13 2.44
C LEU A 102 -15.31 -12.60 2.25
N ASP A 103 -14.40 -13.51 2.58
CA ASP A 103 -14.63 -14.95 2.48
C ASP A 103 -15.81 -15.42 3.35
N ALA A 104 -15.91 -14.90 4.58
CA ALA A 104 -17.03 -15.19 5.47
C ALA A 104 -18.36 -14.68 4.89
N ALA A 105 -18.38 -13.46 4.36
CA ALA A 105 -19.58 -12.88 3.76
C ALA A 105 -20.01 -13.64 2.49
N MET A 106 -19.06 -14.04 1.64
CA MET A 106 -19.33 -14.83 0.43
C MET A 106 -19.89 -16.24 0.75
N ALA A 107 -19.54 -16.80 1.90
CA ALA A 107 -20.04 -18.07 2.41
C ALA A 107 -21.39 -17.95 3.15
N GLY A 108 -22.04 -16.78 3.13
CA GLY A 108 -23.32 -16.54 3.81
C GLY A 108 -23.21 -16.43 5.33
N LYS A 109 -21.99 -16.34 5.89
CA LYS A 109 -21.74 -16.20 7.33
C LYS A 109 -21.72 -14.74 7.80
N GLY A 110 -22.23 -13.81 6.98
CA GLY A 110 -22.26 -12.38 7.28
C GLY A 110 -22.92 -11.56 6.17
N ASP A 111 -23.13 -10.28 6.46
CA ASP A 111 -23.70 -9.31 5.51
C ASP A 111 -22.64 -8.87 4.49
N CYS A 112 -22.89 -9.18 3.21
CA CYS A 112 -22.01 -8.85 2.09
C CYS A 112 -21.87 -7.34 1.89
N GLN A 113 -22.95 -6.57 2.00
CA GLN A 113 -22.90 -5.12 1.83
C GLN A 113 -22.12 -4.47 2.98
N LYS A 114 -22.33 -4.94 4.21
CA LYS A 114 -21.54 -4.50 5.37
C LYS A 114 -20.06 -4.84 5.21
N ALA A 115 -19.73 -6.04 4.71
CA ALA A 115 -18.34 -6.45 4.47
C ALA A 115 -17.66 -5.57 3.40
N VAL A 116 -18.35 -5.23 2.33
CA VAL A 116 -17.88 -4.33 1.26
C VAL A 116 -17.64 -2.90 1.78
N MET A 117 -18.57 -2.35 2.57
CA MET A 117 -18.37 -1.02 3.18
C MET A 117 -17.18 -1.02 4.15
N LYS A 118 -17.07 -2.05 4.99
CA LYS A 118 -15.98 -2.19 5.95
C LYS A 118 -14.63 -2.39 5.26
N LEU A 119 -14.60 -3.08 4.12
CA LEU A 119 -13.40 -3.22 3.28
C LEU A 119 -12.87 -1.84 2.88
N ARG A 120 -13.72 -0.99 2.30
CA ARG A 120 -13.32 0.37 1.90
C ARG A 120 -12.73 1.15 3.07
N GLN A 121 -13.43 1.20 4.20
CA GLN A 121 -12.98 1.88 5.41
C GLN A 121 -11.64 1.33 5.91
N THR A 122 -11.42 0.02 5.81
CA THR A 122 -10.19 -0.63 6.25
C THR A 122 -9.01 -0.23 5.36
N LEU A 123 -9.22 -0.16 4.05
CA LEU A 123 -8.17 0.22 3.09
C LEU A 123 -7.86 1.72 3.16
N GLU A 124 -8.88 2.58 3.29
CA GLU A 124 -8.70 4.03 3.51
C GLU A 124 -7.96 4.29 4.83
N ALA A 125 -8.38 3.67 5.94
CA ALA A 125 -7.71 3.82 7.22
C ALA A 125 -6.26 3.28 7.20
N ALA A 126 -5.99 2.20 6.46
CA ALA A 126 -4.63 1.70 6.30
C ALA A 126 -3.73 2.71 5.57
N SER A 127 -4.23 3.33 4.50
CA SER A 127 -3.51 4.40 3.80
C SER A 127 -3.25 5.60 4.72
N GLU A 128 -4.28 6.07 5.44
CA GLU A 128 -4.17 7.20 6.37
C GLU A 128 -3.14 6.94 7.49
N LEU A 129 -3.17 5.75 8.10
CA LEU A 129 -2.21 5.38 9.15
C LEU A 129 -0.76 5.36 8.63
N VAL A 130 -0.53 4.79 7.46
CA VAL A 130 0.80 4.78 6.85
C VAL A 130 1.24 6.21 6.53
N LEU A 131 0.33 7.05 6.01
CA LEU A 131 0.64 8.44 5.70
C LEU A 131 1.00 9.22 6.96
N ASP A 132 0.27 9.01 8.05
CA ASP A 132 0.52 9.68 9.32
C ASP A 132 1.86 9.26 9.94
N GLU A 133 2.27 8.01 9.78
CA GLU A 133 3.63 7.59 10.16
C GLU A 133 4.69 8.27 9.28
N ILE A 134 4.48 8.33 7.97
CA ILE A 134 5.38 9.04 7.04
C ILE A 134 5.52 10.51 7.43
N LYS A 135 4.43 11.20 7.77
CA LYS A 135 4.45 12.61 8.19
C LYS A 135 5.25 12.86 9.48
N LYS A 136 5.37 11.86 10.36
CA LYS A 136 6.14 11.96 11.61
C LYS A 136 7.62 11.68 11.43
N MET A 137 8.02 11.11 10.29
CA MET A 137 9.41 10.75 10.03
C MET A 137 10.27 11.98 9.81
N LYS A 138 11.52 11.92 10.27
CA LYS A 138 12.50 12.94 9.94
C LYS A 138 12.89 12.83 8.45
N PRO A 139 13.27 13.94 7.80
CA PRO A 139 13.80 13.91 6.45
C PRO A 139 14.92 12.87 6.31
N GLY A 140 14.94 12.13 5.20
CA GLY A 140 15.93 11.09 4.94
C GLY A 140 15.74 9.76 5.70
N GLN A 141 14.77 9.66 6.62
CA GLN A 141 14.43 8.37 7.25
C GLN A 141 13.57 7.49 6.34
N SER A 142 13.57 6.19 6.61
CA SER A 142 12.84 5.17 5.86
C SER A 142 11.78 4.47 6.70
N LEU A 143 10.69 4.03 6.07
CA LEU A 143 9.52 3.48 6.77
C LEU A 143 9.87 2.27 7.66
N SER A 144 9.40 2.31 8.90
CA SER A 144 9.39 1.20 9.86
C SER A 144 8.01 0.53 9.91
N ALA A 145 7.79 -0.39 10.87
CA ALA A 145 6.47 -0.89 11.20
C ALA A 145 5.43 0.25 11.33
N VAL A 146 4.27 0.08 10.71
CA VAL A 146 3.10 0.94 10.94
C VAL A 146 2.14 0.21 11.84
N ASP A 147 1.73 0.83 12.96
CA ASP A 147 0.71 0.27 13.86
C ASP A 147 -0.67 0.35 13.19
N VAL A 148 -0.96 -0.65 12.37
CA VAL A 148 -2.22 -0.82 11.65
C VAL A 148 -3.28 -1.54 12.51
N GLY A 149 -3.10 -1.55 13.83
CA GLY A 149 -4.06 -2.10 14.78
C GLY A 149 -3.93 -3.62 14.95
N SER A 150 -2.91 -4.03 15.72
CA SER A 150 -2.97 -5.28 16.51
C SER A 150 -2.02 -5.28 17.69
N ARG A 151 -2.39 -4.57 18.77
CA ARG A 151 -2.18 -5.00 20.16
C ARG A 151 -3.38 -4.64 21.03
N LYS A 152 -4.39 -5.51 21.02
CA LYS A 152 -5.11 -6.04 22.18
C LYS A 152 -5.96 -7.22 21.72
#